data_AF-A0A9P0GM56-F1
#
_entry.id   AF-A0A9P0GM56-F1
#
_cell.length_a   1.000
_cell.length_b   1.000
_cell.length_c   1.000
_cell.angle_alpha   90.00
_cell.angle_beta   90.00
_cell.angle_gamma   90.00
#
_symmetry.space_group_name_H-M   'P 1'
#
loop_
_entity.id
_entity.type
_entity.pdbx_description
1 polymer ?
#
loop_
_entity_poly.entity_id
_entity_poly.type
_entity_poly.pdbx_seq_one_letter_code
_entity_poly.pdbx_strand_id
1 'polypeptide(L)'
;MRNCWLKTIETGLQKEEKTYVLTKYGLPCNLLELEVPELNPEIKAALTDFTIRNDMFLEKRQTQLGKGLSILGSVLNILIKNEPVEGETREEILLALSGSAKFFCDLHYRMSLSRRSQIMPALNNKGIKEVQ
;
A
#
# COMPACT_ATOMS: atom_id res chain seq x y z
N MET A 1 3.75 -22.25 -6.66
CA MET A 1 2.95 -21.00 -6.67
C MET A 1 1.48 -21.23 -6.33
N ARG A 2 0.71 -22.04 -7.07
CA ARG A 2 -0.73 -22.22 -6.82
C ARG A 2 -1.10 -22.59 -5.37
N ASN A 3 -0.46 -23.60 -4.79
CA ASN A 3 -0.82 -24.08 -3.44
C ASN A 3 -0.50 -23.07 -2.33
N CYS A 4 0.58 -22.30 -2.45
CA CYS A 4 0.88 -21.27 -1.45
C CYS A 4 -0.10 -20.10 -1.55
N TRP A 5 -0.46 -19.67 -2.76
CA TRP A 5 -1.43 -18.58 -2.96
C TRP A 5 -2.84 -18.97 -2.50
N LEU A 6 -3.29 -20.18 -2.81
CA LEU A 6 -4.59 -20.69 -2.34
C LEU A 6 -4.67 -20.66 -0.81
N LYS A 7 -3.65 -21.17 -0.13
CA LYS A 7 -3.58 -21.12 1.34
C LYS A 7 -3.66 -19.68 1.86
N THR A 8 -2.91 -18.75 1.27
CA THR A 8 -2.94 -17.33 1.69
C THR A 8 -4.28 -16.67 1.42
N ILE A 9 -4.98 -17.04 0.34
CA ILE A 9 -6.32 -16.53 0.04
C ILE A 9 -7.33 -17.05 1.08
N GLU A 10 -7.26 -18.32 1.45
CA GLU A 10 -8.19 -18.95 2.40
C GLU A 10 -7.96 -18.52 3.85
N THR A 11 -6.69 -18.37 4.26
CA THR A 11 -6.33 -18.17 5.67
C THR A 11 -5.72 -16.81 5.98
N GLY A 12 -5.43 -16.02 4.95
CA GLY A 12 -4.61 -14.81 5.09
C GLY A 12 -3.13 -15.14 5.36
N LEU A 13 -2.34 -14.09 5.57
CA LEU A 13 -0.97 -14.22 6.06
C LEU A 13 -0.96 -14.29 7.58
N GLN A 14 -0.13 -15.19 8.12
CA GLN A 14 0.09 -15.28 9.57
C GLN A 14 0.81 -14.04 10.10
N LYS A 15 0.65 -13.73 11.39
CA LYS A 15 1.21 -12.50 11.98
C LYS A 15 2.74 -12.48 11.90
N GLU A 16 3.35 -13.64 12.07
CA GLU A 16 4.80 -13.86 12.04
C GLU A 16 5.34 -13.60 10.62
N GLU A 17 4.64 -14.10 9.60
CA GLU A 17 4.99 -13.87 8.19
C GLU A 17 4.88 -12.39 7.82
N LYS A 18 3.80 -11.72 8.25
CA LYS A 18 3.65 -10.26 8.05
C LYS A 18 4.80 -9.51 8.69
N THR A 19 5.12 -9.83 9.94
CA THR A 19 6.19 -9.15 10.70
C THR A 19 7.55 -9.37 10.05
N TYR A 20 7.88 -10.60 9.66
CA TYR A 20 9.12 -10.93 8.96
C TYR A 20 9.29 -10.09 7.69
N VAL A 21 8.26 -10.07 6.85
CA VAL A 21 8.25 -9.31 5.61
C VAL A 21 8.41 -7.81 5.87
N LEU A 22 7.71 -7.27 6.87
CA LEU A 22 7.78 -5.86 7.29
C LEU A 22 9.17 -5.46 7.79
N THR A 23 9.85 -6.33 8.55
CA THR A 23 11.20 -6.05 9.05
C THR A 23 12.26 -6.16 7.98
N LYS A 24 12.10 -7.08 7.01
CA LYS A 24 13.10 -7.34 5.98
C LYS A 24 13.10 -6.29 4.87
N TYR A 25 11.92 -5.80 4.51
CA TYR A 25 11.74 -4.87 3.41
C TYR A 25 11.16 -3.56 3.96
N GLY A 26 12.06 -2.67 4.36
CA GLY A 26 11.71 -1.31 4.77
C GLY A 26 11.10 -0.51 3.62
N LEU A 27 10.41 0.59 3.96
CA LEU A 27 10.04 1.59 2.97
C LEU A 27 11.33 2.19 2.40
N PRO A 28 11.47 2.30 1.07
CA PRO A 28 12.60 3.01 0.49
C PRO A 28 12.60 4.46 0.97
N CYS A 29 13.74 4.98 1.44
CA CYS A 29 13.84 6.36 1.94
C CYS A 29 13.44 7.41 0.89
N ASN A 30 13.43 7.04 -0.39
CA ASN A 30 13.08 7.87 -1.54
C ASN A 30 11.62 7.70 -2.01
N LEU A 31 10.77 7.00 -1.26
CA LEU A 31 9.37 6.77 -1.63
C LEU A 31 8.45 6.84 -0.40
N LEU A 32 8.42 8.02 0.21
CA LEU A 32 7.66 8.31 1.42
C LEU A 32 6.15 8.36 1.15
N GLU A 33 5.72 8.50 -0.10
CA GLU A 33 4.31 8.54 -0.51
C GLU A 33 3.58 7.19 -0.35
N LEU A 34 4.34 6.11 -0.13
CA LEU A 34 3.79 4.81 0.27
C LEU A 34 3.56 4.70 1.78
N GLU A 35 4.03 5.67 2.57
CA GLU A 35 3.65 5.83 3.96
C GLU A 35 2.22 6.38 4.02
N VAL A 36 1.35 5.63 4.67
CA VAL A 36 -0.06 5.96 4.72
C VAL A 36 -0.29 6.89 5.92
N PRO A 37 -0.86 8.09 5.71
CA PRO A 37 -1.06 9.01 6.80
C PRO A 37 -2.15 8.52 7.75
N GLU A 38 -1.88 8.64 9.04
CA GLU A 38 -2.90 8.52 10.08
C GLU A 38 -3.80 9.75 10.10
N LEU A 39 -5.02 9.59 10.63
CA LEU A 39 -5.88 10.75 10.84
C LEU A 39 -5.31 11.68 11.91
N ASN A 40 -5.24 12.96 11.55
CA ASN A 40 -4.86 14.03 12.48
C ASN A 40 -5.87 14.13 13.65
N PRO A 41 -5.43 14.49 14.86
CA PRO A 41 -6.32 14.64 16.02
C PRO A 41 -7.50 15.58 15.78
N GLU A 42 -7.30 16.68 15.03
CA GLU A 42 -8.32 17.67 14.69
C GLU A 42 -9.42 17.06 13.81
N ILE A 43 -9.00 16.22 12.84
CA ILE A 43 -9.92 15.48 11.98
C ILE A 43 -10.64 14.42 12.80
N LYS A 44 -9.93 13.65 13.64
CA LYS A 44 -10.54 12.64 14.52
C LYS A 44 -11.65 13.24 15.40
N ALA A 45 -11.45 14.43 15.97
CA ALA A 45 -12.47 15.13 16.77
C ALA A 45 -13.73 15.54 15.99
N ALA A 46 -13.64 15.60 14.66
CA ALA A 46 -14.78 15.88 13.78
C ALA A 46 -15.61 14.62 13.44
N LEU A 47 -15.06 13.42 13.68
CA LEU A 47 -15.61 12.15 13.20
C LEU A 47 -16.32 11.37 14.30
N THR A 48 -17.15 10.41 13.88
CA THR A 48 -17.74 9.42 14.79
C THR A 48 -16.75 8.29 15.06
N ASP A 49 -16.89 7.60 16.20
CA ASP A 49 -16.09 6.41 16.52
C ASP A 49 -16.20 5.31 15.46
N PHE A 50 -17.34 5.23 14.77
CA PHE A 50 -17.51 4.30 13.65
C PHE A 50 -16.63 4.71 12.46
N THR A 51 -16.67 5.98 12.05
CA THR A 51 -15.87 6.49 10.95
C THR A 51 -14.37 6.40 11.24
N ILE A 52 -13.95 6.71 12.47
CA ILE A 52 -12.54 6.57 12.91
C ILE A 52 -12.08 5.12 12.79
N ARG A 53 -12.84 4.17 13.36
CA ARG A 53 -12.50 2.74 13.28
C ARG A 53 -12.45 2.25 11.85
N ASN A 54 -13.39 2.67 11.01
CA ASN A 54 -13.41 2.29 9.60
C ASN A 54 -12.18 2.82 8.85
N ASP A 55 -11.81 4.10 9.05
CA ASP A 55 -10.58 4.64 8.43
C ASP A 55 -9.33 3.90 8.90
N MET A 56 -9.23 3.55 10.19
CA MET A 56 -8.12 2.73 10.71
C MET A 56 -8.01 1.37 10.00
N PHE A 57 -9.13 0.75 9.62
CA PHE A 57 -9.08 -0.50 8.84
C PHE A 57 -8.60 -0.25 7.41
N LEU A 58 -9.00 0.86 6.79
CA LEU A 58 -8.56 1.22 5.44
C LEU A 58 -7.09 1.61 5.40
N GLU A 59 -6.63 2.38 6.37
CA GLU A 59 -5.23 2.73 6.59
C GLU A 59 -4.38 1.46 6.65
N LYS A 60 -4.70 0.51 7.53
CA LYS A 60 -3.95 -0.76 7.65
C LYS A 60 -3.88 -1.55 6.34
N ARG A 61 -4.97 -1.59 5.57
CA ARG A 61 -4.99 -2.26 4.26
C ARG A 61 -4.09 -1.54 3.25
N GLN A 62 -4.14 -0.21 3.23
CA GLN A 62 -3.32 0.60 2.35
C GLN A 62 -1.84 0.47 2.73
N THR A 63 -1.53 0.44 4.02
CA THR A 63 -0.18 0.22 4.55
C THR A 63 0.35 -1.14 4.13
N GLN A 64 -0.46 -2.19 4.24
CA GLN A 64 -0.07 -3.52 3.76
C GLN A 64 0.24 -3.51 2.25
N LEU A 65 -0.54 -2.80 1.44
CA LEU A 65 -0.28 -2.63 0.00
C LEU A 65 1.02 -1.86 -0.27
N GLY A 66 1.25 -0.74 0.42
CA GLY A 66 2.49 0.06 0.31
C GLY A 66 3.74 -0.75 0.67
N LYS A 67 3.65 -1.64 1.66
CA LYS A 67 4.73 -2.57 1.99
C LYS A 67 4.94 -3.62 0.90
N GLY A 68 3.87 -4.14 0.30
CA GLY A 68 3.94 -4.98 -0.90
C GLY A 68 4.69 -4.31 -2.06
N LEU A 69 4.36 -3.06 -2.34
CA LEU A 69 5.03 -2.23 -3.35
C LEU A 69 6.52 -2.01 -3.04
N SER A 70 6.88 -1.82 -1.77
CA SER A 70 8.28 -1.67 -1.33
C SER A 70 9.13 -2.92 -1.61
N ILE A 71 8.56 -4.09 -1.37
CA ILE A 71 9.19 -5.38 -1.68
C ILE A 71 9.37 -5.50 -3.19
N LEU A 72 8.32 -5.21 -3.97
CA LEU A 72 8.36 -5.29 -5.43
C LEU A 72 9.41 -4.34 -6.01
N GLY A 73 9.51 -3.10 -5.50
CA GLY A 73 10.54 -2.15 -5.88
C GLY A 73 11.96 -2.63 -5.53
N SER A 74 12.13 -3.27 -4.37
CA SER A 74 13.41 -3.88 -3.97
C SER A 74 13.84 -4.99 -4.93
N VAL A 75 12.90 -5.86 -5.33
CA VAL A 75 13.15 -6.92 -6.32
C VAL A 75 13.50 -6.34 -7.69
N LEU A 76 12.76 -5.32 -8.16
CA LEU A 76 13.06 -4.62 -9.41
C LEU A 76 14.48 -4.01 -9.38
N ASN A 77 14.86 -3.37 -8.28
CA ASN A 77 16.21 -2.81 -8.13
C ASN A 77 17.31 -3.88 -8.20
N ILE A 78 17.08 -5.07 -7.61
CA ILE A 78 18.01 -6.21 -7.71
C ILE A 78 18.14 -6.66 -9.17
N LEU A 79 17.02 -6.83 -9.88
CA LEU A 79 17.01 -7.25 -11.29
C LEU A 79 17.67 -6.23 -12.23
N ILE A 80 17.53 -4.94 -11.93
CA ILE A 80 18.16 -3.86 -12.70
C ILE A 80 19.68 -3.84 -12.49
N LYS A 81 20.14 -4.05 -11.25
CA LYS A 81 21.57 -3.95 -10.87
C LYS A 81 22.40 -5.18 -11.20
N ASN A 82 21.81 -6.37 -11.23
CA ASN A 82 22.53 -7.60 -11.59
C ASN A 82 22.83 -7.64 -13.10
N GLU A 83 23.95 -8.27 -13.46
CA GLU A 83 24.35 -8.49 -14.86
C GLU A 83 23.19 -9.11 -15.67
N PRO A 84 23.05 -8.72 -16.94
CA PRO A 84 21.93 -9.14 -17.76
C PRO A 84 21.89 -10.67 -17.86
N VAL A 85 20.74 -11.25 -17.50
CA VAL A 85 20.37 -12.57 -18.03
C VAL A 85 20.21 -12.37 -19.53
N GLU A 86 21.05 -13.01 -20.34
CA GLU A 86 20.99 -12.89 -21.80
C GLU A 86 19.59 -13.30 -22.32
N GLY A 87 18.98 -12.46 -23.17
CA GLY A 87 17.76 -12.77 -23.92
C GLY A 87 16.53 -11.88 -23.63
N GLU A 88 15.56 -11.94 -24.54
CA GLU A 88 14.27 -11.22 -24.53
C GLU A 88 13.49 -11.40 -23.20
N THR A 89 13.74 -12.49 -22.48
CA THR A 89 13.08 -12.85 -21.21
C THR A 89 13.30 -11.83 -20.09
N ARG A 90 14.44 -11.13 -20.02
CA ARG A 90 14.68 -10.14 -18.96
C ARG A 90 13.79 -8.92 -19.11
N GLU A 91 13.64 -8.42 -20.34
CA GLU A 91 12.78 -7.26 -20.62
C GLU A 91 11.33 -7.59 -20.33
N GLU A 92 10.86 -8.78 -20.73
CA GLU A 92 9.51 -9.25 -20.42
C GLU A 92 9.24 -9.31 -18.91
N ILE A 93 10.20 -9.83 -18.12
CA ILE A 93 10.08 -9.87 -16.65
C ILE A 93 10.00 -8.46 -16.06
N LEU A 94 10.88 -7.55 -16.49
CA LEU A 94 10.90 -6.16 -15.99
C LEU A 94 9.59 -5.43 -16.36
N LEU A 95 9.09 -5.63 -17.58
CA LEU A 95 7.82 -5.07 -18.05
C LEU A 95 6.64 -5.62 -17.22
N ALA A 96 6.58 -6.93 -16.99
CA ALA A 96 5.52 -7.56 -16.21
C ALA A 96 5.51 -7.10 -14.75
N LEU A 97 6.69 -7.02 -14.11
CA LEU A 97 6.81 -6.56 -12.72
C LEU A 97 6.53 -5.07 -12.59
N SER A 98 7.03 -4.24 -13.52
CA SER A 98 6.72 -2.80 -13.55
C SER A 98 5.25 -2.53 -13.81
N GLY A 99 4.62 -3.27 -14.73
CA GLY A 99 3.18 -3.22 -14.98
C GLY A 99 2.39 -3.55 -13.72
N SER A 100 2.76 -4.62 -13.02
CA SER A 100 2.15 -5.01 -11.74
C SER A 100 2.29 -3.93 -10.67
N ALA A 101 3.48 -3.32 -10.55
CA ALA A 101 3.72 -2.21 -9.63
C ALA A 101 2.80 -1.01 -9.93
N LYS A 102 2.64 -0.64 -11.21
CA LYS A 102 1.74 0.46 -11.62
C LYS A 102 0.29 0.19 -11.22
N PHE A 103 -0.22 -1.03 -11.43
CA PHE A 103 -1.57 -1.42 -11.01
C PHE A 103 -1.75 -1.31 -9.48
N PHE A 104 -0.76 -1.72 -8.70
CA PHE A 104 -0.81 -1.60 -7.25
C PHE A 104 -0.67 -0.15 -6.76
N CYS A 105 0.12 0.70 -7.44
CA CYS A 105 0.16 2.13 -7.17
C CYS A 105 -1.19 2.81 -7.45
N ASP A 106 -1.87 2.44 -8.55
CA ASP A 106 -3.23 2.93 -8.84
C ASP A 106 -4.22 2.50 -7.76
N LEU A 107 -4.16 1.23 -7.31
CA LEU A 107 -4.98 0.77 -6.20
C LEU A 107 -4.69 1.56 -4.90
N HIS A 108 -3.42 1.82 -4.59
CA HIS A 108 -3.02 2.64 -3.44
C HIS A 108 -3.63 4.04 -3.52
N TYR A 109 -3.57 4.68 -4.68
CA TYR A 109 -4.20 5.98 -4.92
C TYR A 109 -5.73 5.93 -4.76
N ARG A 110 -6.40 4.91 -5.31
CA ARG A 110 -7.85 4.72 -5.16
C ARG A 110 -8.26 4.54 -3.70
N MET A 111 -7.45 3.87 -2.89
CA MET A 111 -7.67 3.76 -1.45
C MET A 111 -7.62 5.13 -0.77
N SER A 112 -6.66 5.99 -1.13
CA SER A 112 -6.63 7.39 -0.64
C SER A 112 -7.89 8.17 -1.03
N LEU A 113 -8.39 8.02 -2.26
CA LEU A 113 -9.66 8.63 -2.67
C LEU A 113 -10.84 8.09 -1.87
N SER A 114 -10.91 6.78 -1.62
CA SER A 114 -11.96 6.16 -0.83
C SER A 114 -11.94 6.59 0.64
N ARG A 115 -10.75 6.76 1.23
CA ARG A 115 -10.63 7.28 2.61
C ARG A 115 -11.15 8.72 2.68
N ARG A 116 -10.69 9.58 1.77
CA ARG A 116 -11.14 10.98 1.67
C ARG A 116 -12.65 11.08 1.50
N SER A 117 -13.25 10.32 0.58
CA SER A 117 -14.69 10.40 0.31
C SER A 117 -15.56 9.99 1.51
N GLN A 118 -15.06 9.12 2.38
CA GLN A 118 -15.76 8.69 3.60
C GLN A 118 -15.62 9.69 4.76
N ILE A 119 -14.53 10.44 4.80
CA ILE A 119 -14.24 11.43 5.85
C ILE A 119 -14.88 12.79 5.51
N MET A 120 -14.86 13.18 4.24
CA MET A 120 -15.25 14.52 3.78
C MET A 120 -16.64 14.98 4.21
N PRO A 121 -17.70 14.15 4.20
CA PRO A 121 -19.03 14.58 4.61
C PRO A 121 -19.07 15.11 6.06
N ALA A 122 -18.31 14.50 6.97
CA ALA A 122 -18.25 14.92 8.36
C ALA A 122 -17.49 16.25 8.54
N LEU A 123 -16.43 16.48 7.73
CA LEU A 123 -15.68 17.73 7.74
C LEU A 123 -16.49 18.90 7.18
N ASN A 124 -17.19 18.67 6.06
CA ASN A 124 -18.05 19.67 5.43
C ASN A 124 -19.19 20.11 6.36
N ASN A 125 -19.81 19.16 7.08
CA ASN A 125 -20.86 19.47 8.05
C ASN A 125 -20.36 20.32 9.24
N LYS A 126 -19.05 20.29 9.53
CA LYS A 126 -18.42 21.11 10.58
C LYS A 126 -17.72 22.36 10.04
N GLY A 127 -17.82 22.64 8.73
CA GLY A 127 -17.21 23.83 8.10
C GLY A 127 -15.67 23.78 8.02
N ILE A 128 -15.06 22.61 8.22
CA ILE A 128 -13.60 22.42 8.10
C ILE A 128 -13.29 22.26 6.61
N LYS A 129 -12.66 23.27 5.99
CA LYS A 129 -12.22 23.22 4.58
C LYS A 129 -10.89 22.49 4.46
N GLU A 130 -10.71 21.74 3.37
CA GLU A 130 -9.39 21.21 2.99
C GLU A 130 -8.39 22.38 2.87
N VAL A 131 -7.25 22.26 3.55
CA VAL A 131 -6.10 23.12 3.29
C VAL A 131 -5.47 22.60 2.00
N GLN A 132 -5.47 23.43 0.97
CA GLN A 132 -4.84 23.17 -0.33
C GLN A 132 -3.33 23.08 -0.21
#